data_AF-A0A7C1RQF9-F1
#
_entry.id   AF-A0A7C1RQF9-F1
#
_cell.length_a   1.000
_cell.length_b   1.000
_cell.length_c   1.000
_cell.angle_alpha   90.00
_cell.angle_beta   90.00
_cell.angle_gamma   90.00
#
_symmetry.space_group_name_H-M   'P 1'
#
loop_
_entity.id
_entity.type
_entity.pdbx_description
1 polymer ?
#
loop_
_entity_poly.entity_id
_entity_poly.type
_entity_poly.pdbx_seq_one_letter_code
_entity_poly.pdbx_strand_id
1 'polypeptide(L)'
;MLKDDIKRRAFEDKFSQNITRGNVVGISSYTLMPNIENIDDKAKLLPFVKKANADSVLIASLTAIDKKERRVPASVDWVPTMGYGAYNGFYDYYGRSYRNMYTPVYQSAYTTTDTIIKIETRLFAVSTEKLVWAADTESFNPGSFQKVINELSSIILKDLKKSGLVN
;
A
#
# COMPACT_ATOMS: atom_id res chain seq x y z
N MET A 1 -22.15 -1.30 -3.55
CA MET A 1 -22.34 -1.10 -5.01
C MET A 1 -21.68 0.19 -5.51
N LEU A 2 -22.28 1.39 -5.42
CA LEU A 2 -21.66 2.63 -5.96
C LEU A 2 -20.30 3.00 -5.33
N LYS A 3 -20.15 2.87 -4.01
CA LYS A 3 -18.88 3.16 -3.31
C LYS A 3 -17.75 2.19 -3.69
N ASP A 4 -18.09 0.95 -3.99
CA ASP A 4 -17.12 -0.09 -4.36
C ASP A 4 -16.69 0.07 -5.81
N ASP A 5 -17.61 0.50 -6.69
CA ASP A 5 -17.33 0.82 -8.09
C ASP A 5 -16.37 2.02 -8.23
N ILE A 6 -16.57 3.09 -7.46
CA ILE A 6 -15.65 4.24 -7.46
C ILE A 6 -14.24 3.82 -7.01
N LYS A 7 -14.13 3.01 -5.95
CA LYS A 7 -12.85 2.49 -5.47
C LYS A 7 -12.19 1.56 -6.48
N ARG A 8 -12.97 0.72 -7.18
CA ARG A 8 -12.49 -0.14 -8.26
C ARG A 8 -11.88 0.70 -9.38
N ARG A 9 -12.62 1.67 -9.91
CA ARG A 9 -12.13 2.55 -10.99
C ARG A 9 -10.86 3.30 -10.58
N ALA A 10 -10.84 3.88 -9.38
CA ALA A 10 -9.67 4.57 -8.87
C ALA A 10 -8.45 3.65 -8.69
N PHE A 11 -8.68 2.40 -8.25
CA PHE A 11 -7.63 1.38 -8.20
C PHE A 11 -7.09 1.07 -9.60
N GLU A 12 -7.98 0.71 -10.52
CA GLU A 12 -7.61 0.33 -11.89
C GLU A 12 -6.87 1.46 -12.62
N ASP A 13 -7.36 2.69 -12.51
CA ASP A 13 -6.71 3.86 -13.11
C ASP A 13 -5.32 4.11 -12.60
N LYS A 14 -5.17 4.10 -11.28
CA LYS A 14 -3.86 4.37 -10.72
C LYS A 14 -2.91 3.21 -11.01
N PHE A 15 -3.39 1.99 -10.88
CA PHE A 15 -2.60 0.82 -11.14
C PHE A 15 -2.15 0.78 -12.61
N SER A 16 -3.06 0.99 -13.56
CA SER A 16 -2.76 1.03 -15.00
C SER A 16 -1.74 2.12 -15.33
N GLN A 17 -1.89 3.33 -14.77
CA GLN A 17 -0.91 4.41 -14.90
C GLN A 17 0.46 4.01 -14.34
N ASN A 18 0.49 3.35 -13.18
CA ASN A 18 1.75 2.97 -12.53
C ASN A 18 2.50 1.88 -13.30
N ILE A 19 1.78 0.90 -13.86
CA ILE A 19 2.37 -0.20 -14.63
C ILE A 19 2.74 0.18 -16.05
N THR A 20 2.11 1.23 -16.61
CA THR A 20 2.40 1.72 -17.96
C THR A 20 3.76 2.38 -17.98
N ARG A 21 4.80 1.60 -18.29
CA ARG A 21 6.20 2.02 -18.36
C ARG A 21 6.95 1.14 -19.35
N GLY A 22 7.85 1.76 -20.12
CA GLY A 22 8.62 1.04 -21.14
C GLY A 22 7.67 0.42 -22.17
N ASN A 23 7.76 -0.91 -22.35
CA ASN A 23 6.93 -1.66 -23.30
C ASN A 23 5.66 -2.25 -22.68
N VAL A 24 5.38 -1.95 -21.40
CA VAL A 24 4.17 -2.40 -20.72
C VAL A 24 3.09 -1.33 -20.85
N VAL A 25 1.91 -1.73 -21.31
CA VAL A 25 0.72 -0.86 -21.38
C VAL A 25 -0.36 -1.43 -20.47
N GLY A 26 -0.73 -0.65 -19.44
CA GLY A 26 -1.85 -0.98 -18.57
C GLY A 26 -3.16 -0.45 -19.12
N ILE A 27 -4.16 -1.31 -19.24
CA ILE A 27 -5.52 -0.93 -19.66
C ILE A 27 -6.46 -1.14 -18.48
N SER A 28 -7.10 -0.07 -18.00
CA SER A 28 -8.10 -0.16 -16.95
C SER A 28 -9.36 -0.87 -17.48
N SER A 29 -9.80 -1.95 -16.82
CA SER A 29 -10.91 -2.77 -17.28
C SER A 29 -12.24 -2.00 -17.37
N TYR A 30 -12.48 -1.05 -16.46
CA TYR A 30 -13.71 -0.26 -16.44
C TYR A 30 -13.92 0.61 -17.69
N THR A 31 -12.86 0.87 -18.47
CA THR A 31 -12.97 1.61 -19.74
C THR A 31 -13.66 0.79 -20.82
N LEU A 32 -13.54 -0.54 -20.74
CA LEU A 32 -14.17 -1.50 -21.65
C LEU A 32 -15.42 -2.11 -21.03
N MET A 33 -15.43 -2.27 -19.71
CA MET A 33 -16.46 -2.92 -18.90
C MET A 33 -16.93 -1.96 -17.79
N PRO A 34 -17.64 -0.87 -18.13
CA PRO A 34 -18.03 0.16 -17.16
C PRO A 34 -19.00 -0.36 -16.09
N ASN A 35 -19.83 -1.35 -16.44
CA ASN A 35 -20.61 -2.12 -15.47
C ASN A 35 -20.11 -3.57 -15.46
N ILE A 36 -19.56 -4.00 -14.33
CA ILE A 36 -19.04 -5.36 -14.15
C ILE A 36 -20.12 -6.33 -13.63
N GLU A 37 -21.29 -5.81 -13.24
CA GLU A 37 -22.40 -6.62 -12.78
C GLU A 37 -22.78 -7.65 -13.86
N ASN A 38 -22.88 -8.92 -13.45
CA ASN A 38 -23.24 -10.06 -14.30
C ASN A 38 -22.19 -10.44 -15.37
N ILE A 39 -20.94 -10.02 -15.23
CA ILE A 39 -19.81 -10.57 -16.01
C ILE A 39 -19.15 -11.68 -15.19
N ASP A 40 -19.81 -12.84 -15.19
CA ASP A 40 -19.48 -14.02 -14.39
C ASP A 40 -19.06 -15.22 -15.26
N ASP A 41 -19.14 -15.09 -16.58
CA ASP A 41 -18.79 -16.15 -17.51
C ASP A 41 -17.75 -15.70 -18.56
N LYS A 42 -17.10 -16.72 -19.13
CA LYS A 42 -16.08 -16.53 -20.16
C LYS A 42 -16.63 -15.87 -21.42
N ALA A 43 -17.85 -16.23 -21.84
CA ALA A 43 -18.43 -15.77 -23.09
C ALA A 43 -18.67 -14.25 -23.08
N LYS A 44 -19.01 -13.68 -21.92
CA LYS A 44 -19.17 -12.25 -21.70
C LYS A 44 -17.83 -11.52 -21.56
N LEU A 45 -16.81 -12.14 -20.97
CA LEU A 45 -15.50 -11.51 -20.78
C LEU A 45 -14.66 -11.47 -22.07
N LEU A 46 -14.73 -12.52 -22.88
CA LEU A 46 -13.89 -12.74 -24.06
C LEU A 46 -13.93 -11.59 -25.10
N PRO A 47 -15.09 -10.97 -25.42
CA PRO A 47 -15.13 -9.82 -26.31
C PRO A 47 -14.33 -8.63 -25.81
N PHE A 48 -14.34 -8.36 -24.50
CA PHE A 48 -13.61 -7.23 -23.90
C PHE A 48 -12.10 -7.48 -23.92
N VAL A 49 -11.67 -8.69 -23.59
CA VAL A 49 -10.24 -9.08 -23.67
C VAL A 49 -9.74 -8.97 -25.10
N LYS A 50 -10.53 -9.43 -26.09
CA LYS A 50 -10.20 -9.28 -27.52
C LYS A 50 -10.14 -7.82 -27.93
N LYS A 51 -11.10 -7.00 -27.50
CA LYS A 51 -11.14 -5.56 -27.80
C LYS A 51 -9.96 -4.80 -27.19
N ALA A 52 -9.49 -5.22 -26.01
CA ALA A 52 -8.31 -4.68 -25.37
C ALA A 52 -7.02 -4.99 -26.13
N ASN A 53 -7.01 -6.05 -26.96
CA ASN A 53 -5.82 -6.58 -27.62
C ASN A 53 -4.66 -6.81 -26.62
N ALA A 54 -4.99 -7.34 -25.45
CA ALA A 54 -4.04 -7.54 -24.36
C ALA A 54 -3.40 -8.94 -24.42
N ASP A 55 -2.10 -9.02 -24.11
CA ASP A 55 -1.37 -10.29 -24.01
C ASP A 55 -1.67 -11.05 -22.71
N SER A 56 -2.05 -10.32 -21.66
CA SER A 56 -2.30 -10.86 -20.32
C SER A 56 -3.42 -10.10 -19.61
N VAL A 57 -4.10 -10.81 -18.71
CA VAL A 57 -5.15 -10.25 -17.85
C VAL A 57 -4.70 -10.34 -16.40
N LEU A 58 -4.73 -9.22 -15.69
CA LEU A 58 -4.42 -9.13 -14.27
C LEU A 58 -5.70 -8.96 -13.47
N ILE A 59 -5.89 -9.78 -12.44
CA ILE A 59 -7.03 -9.73 -11.52
C ILE A 59 -6.48 -9.44 -10.13
N ALA A 60 -6.96 -8.36 -9.51
CA ALA A 60 -6.68 -8.00 -8.12
C ALA A 60 -7.94 -8.15 -7.27
N SER A 61 -7.83 -8.85 -6.15
CA SER A 61 -8.94 -9.15 -5.24
C SER A 61 -8.60 -8.74 -3.82
N LEU A 62 -9.44 -7.90 -3.22
CA LEU A 62 -9.38 -7.58 -1.80
C LEU A 62 -9.94 -8.77 -1.03
N THR A 63 -9.06 -9.53 -0.36
CA THR A 63 -9.44 -10.79 0.31
C THR A 63 -9.82 -10.58 1.77
N ALA A 64 -9.19 -9.61 2.46
CA ALA A 64 -9.50 -9.31 3.85
C ALA A 64 -9.18 -7.86 4.23
N ILE A 65 -9.93 -7.34 5.22
CA ILE A 65 -9.60 -6.13 5.98
C ILE A 65 -9.74 -6.49 7.46
N ASP A 66 -8.61 -6.67 8.14
CA ASP A 66 -8.57 -6.99 9.57
C ASP A 66 -8.34 -5.71 10.37
N LYS A 67 -9.06 -5.56 11.50
CA LYS A 67 -8.81 -4.49 12.48
C LYS A 67 -8.48 -5.13 13.82
N LYS A 68 -7.32 -4.80 14.38
CA LYS A 68 -6.84 -5.34 15.66
C LYS A 68 -6.60 -4.20 16.63
N GLU A 69 -7.26 -4.25 17.79
CA GLU A 69 -6.95 -3.32 18.87
C GLU A 69 -5.65 -3.74 19.56
N ARG A 70 -4.73 -2.79 19.71
CA ARG A 70 -3.49 -2.96 20.43
C ARG A 70 -3.40 -1.91 21.53
N ARG A 71 -3.19 -2.38 22.75
CA ARG A 71 -2.93 -1.51 23.89
C ARG A 71 -1.44 -1.14 23.89
N VAL A 72 -1.15 0.15 23.86
CA VAL A 72 0.19 0.69 24.05
C VAL A 72 0.34 0.99 25.55
N PRO A 73 1.28 0.33 26.27
CA PRO A 73 1.49 0.57 27.69
C PRO A 73 2.08 1.96 27.91
N ALA A 74 1.91 2.48 29.13
CA ALA A 74 2.57 3.71 29.53
C ALA A 74 4.10 3.50 29.54
N SER A 75 4.85 4.51 29.11
CA SER A 75 6.31 4.48 29.13
C SER A 75 6.88 5.78 29.72
N VAL A 76 8.12 5.70 30.19
CA VAL A 76 8.89 6.85 30.67
C VAL A 76 10.18 6.91 29.86
N ASP A 77 10.34 7.96 29.07
CA ASP A 77 11.57 8.22 28.31
C ASP A 77 12.41 9.28 29.01
N TRP A 78 13.72 9.12 29.03
CA TRP A 78 14.65 10.09 29.63
C TRP A 78 15.33 10.88 28.52
N VAL A 79 15.00 12.16 28.38
CA VAL A 79 15.59 13.02 27.35
C VAL A 79 16.61 13.98 27.96
N PRO A 80 17.73 14.29 27.27
CA PRO A 80 18.68 15.30 27.73
C PRO A 80 17.97 16.63 27.92
N THR A 81 18.15 17.26 29.07
CA THR A 81 17.57 18.57 29.36
C THR A 81 18.28 19.63 28.50
N MET A 82 17.78 19.89 27.29
CA MET A 82 18.22 21.03 26.49
C MET A 82 17.63 22.30 27.09
N GLY A 83 18.32 22.86 28.09
CA GLY A 83 17.90 24.08 28.76
C GLY A 83 17.97 25.28 27.81
N TYR A 84 16.82 25.72 27.29
CA TYR A 84 16.64 27.07 26.77
C TYR A 84 16.61 28.06 27.96
N GLY A 85 17.78 28.42 28.47
CA GLY A 85 17.95 29.44 29.50
C GLY A 85 19.05 30.39 29.09
N ALA A 86 18.76 31.70 29.09
CA ALA A 86 19.71 32.75 28.77
C ALA A 86 21.01 32.60 29.58
N TYR A 87 22.12 32.49 28.86
CA TYR A 87 23.45 32.13 29.36
C TYR A 87 24.12 33.30 30.07
N ASN A 88 24.40 33.20 31.37
CA ASN A 88 25.05 34.26 32.16
C ASN A 88 26.32 33.80 32.90
N GLY A 89 27.21 33.02 32.26
CA GLY A 89 28.60 32.87 32.69
C GLY A 89 29.13 31.44 32.87
N PHE A 90 30.46 31.35 33.05
CA PHE A 90 31.23 30.09 33.08
C PHE A 90 30.93 29.20 34.31
N TYR A 91 30.60 29.79 35.46
CA TYR A 91 30.28 29.03 36.68
C TYR A 91 28.99 28.21 36.55
N ASP A 92 27.97 28.75 35.89
CA ASP A 92 26.71 28.04 35.61
C ASP A 92 26.91 26.86 34.64
N TYR A 93 27.84 27.03 33.68
CA TYR A 93 28.21 25.97 32.74
C TYR A 93 28.97 24.84 33.43
N TYR A 94 29.94 25.14 34.30
CA TYR A 94 30.70 24.14 35.05
C TYR A 94 29.80 23.31 35.97
N GLY A 95 28.90 23.96 36.73
CA GLY A 95 27.96 23.28 37.62
C GLY A 95 26.97 22.35 36.90
N ARG A 96 26.58 22.67 35.66
CA ARG A 96 25.72 21.81 34.84
C ARG A 96 26.47 20.72 34.08
N SER A 97 27.71 20.97 33.65
CA SER A 97 28.53 19.95 32.96
C SER A 97 28.78 18.71 33.84
N TYR A 98 28.78 18.88 35.16
CA TYR A 98 28.93 17.79 36.13
C TYR A 98 27.62 17.03 36.42
N ARG A 99 26.47 17.60 36.04
CA ARG A 99 25.15 17.05 36.31
C ARG A 99 24.57 16.56 34.99
N ASN A 100 24.62 15.25 34.73
CA ASN A 100 23.91 14.62 33.62
C ASN A 100 22.40 14.90 33.77
N MET A 101 21.92 16.00 33.20
CA MET A 101 20.53 16.43 33.34
C MET A 101 19.69 15.69 32.32
N TYR A 102 18.99 14.65 32.78
CA TYR A 102 17.93 13.99 32.04
C TYR A 102 16.59 14.32 32.69
N THR A 103 15.59 14.66 31.87
CA THR A 103 14.22 14.90 32.33
C THR A 103 13.34 13.71 31.91
N PRO A 104 12.49 13.15 32.80
CA PRO A 104 11.57 12.11 32.43
C PRO A 104 10.39 12.70 31.64
N VAL A 105 10.07 12.08 30.51
CA VAL A 105 8.91 12.34 29.67
C VAL A 105 7.97 11.15 29.82
N TYR A 106 6.79 11.40 30.38
CA TYR A 106 5.78 10.38 30.62
C TYR A 106 4.84 10.27 29.42
N GLN A 107 4.72 9.08 28.85
CA GLN A 107 3.71 8.77 27.84
C GLN A 107 2.61 7.92 28.49
N SER A 108 1.37 8.43 28.48
CA SER A 108 0.22 7.71 29.02
C SER A 108 -0.14 6.49 28.17
N ALA A 109 -0.68 5.44 28.79
CA ALA A 109 -1.19 4.29 28.07
C ALA A 109 -2.40 4.69 27.20
N TYR A 110 -2.48 4.13 25.99
CA TYR A 110 -3.61 4.35 25.08
C TYR A 110 -3.90 3.09 24.25
N THR A 111 -5.11 3.00 23.72
CA THR A 111 -5.48 1.95 22.77
C THR A 111 -5.39 2.50 21.36
N THR A 112 -4.78 1.74 20.45
CA THR A 112 -4.76 2.04 19.02
C THR A 112 -5.35 0.88 18.22
N THR A 113 -5.85 1.14 17.03
CA THR A 113 -6.40 0.11 16.14
C THR A 113 -5.50 -0.05 14.93
N ASP A 114 -4.86 -1.22 14.82
CA ASP A 114 -4.09 -1.60 13.66
C ASP A 114 -5.03 -2.12 12.56
N THR A 115 -4.91 -1.61 11.33
CA THR A 115 -5.67 -2.06 10.15
C THR A 115 -4.74 -2.81 9.19
N ILE A 116 -5.10 -4.04 8.82
CA ILE A 116 -4.37 -4.88 7.88
C ILE A 116 -5.25 -5.14 6.66
N ILE A 117 -4.75 -4.78 5.48
CA ILE A 117 -5.44 -4.99 4.20
C ILE A 117 -4.72 -6.09 3.43
N LYS A 118 -5.45 -7.11 2.98
CA LYS A 118 -4.90 -8.22 2.19
C LYS A 118 -5.42 -8.16 0.75
N ILE A 119 -4.51 -8.14 -0.20
CA ILE A 119 -4.82 -8.10 -1.63
C ILE A 119 -4.07 -9.23 -2.32
N GLU A 120 -4.84 -10.05 -3.01
CA GLU A 120 -4.36 -11.14 -3.85
C GLU A 120 -4.37 -10.69 -5.31
N THR A 121 -3.28 -10.91 -6.03
CA THR A 121 -3.16 -10.53 -7.43
C THR A 121 -2.73 -11.72 -8.28
N ARG A 122 -3.40 -11.94 -9.41
CA ARG A 122 -3.12 -13.02 -10.35
C ARG A 122 -2.98 -12.48 -11.76
N LEU A 123 -2.02 -12.99 -12.52
CA LEU A 123 -1.78 -12.65 -13.92
C LEU A 123 -1.95 -13.91 -14.78
N PHE A 124 -2.80 -13.82 -15.79
CA PHE A 124 -3.10 -14.89 -16.73
C PHE A 124 -2.65 -14.51 -18.14
N ALA A 125 -2.01 -15.44 -18.85
CA ALA A 125 -1.69 -15.24 -20.27
C ALA A 125 -2.94 -15.46 -21.12
N VAL A 126 -3.29 -14.52 -21.99
CA VAL A 126 -4.49 -14.61 -22.86
C VAL A 126 -4.35 -15.73 -23.87
N SER A 127 -3.14 -15.98 -24.38
CA SER A 127 -2.87 -17.02 -25.38
C SER A 127 -3.13 -18.45 -24.91
N THR A 128 -2.93 -18.72 -23.62
CA THR A 128 -3.06 -20.07 -23.04
C THR A 128 -4.16 -20.18 -21.98
N GLU A 129 -4.72 -19.05 -21.55
CA GLU A 129 -5.67 -18.93 -20.45
C GLU A 129 -5.13 -19.43 -19.09
N LYS A 130 -3.81 -19.60 -18.96
CA LYS A 130 -3.16 -20.12 -17.77
C LYS A 130 -2.63 -19.02 -16.87
N LEU A 131 -2.65 -19.29 -15.56
CA LEU A 131 -1.95 -18.48 -14.56
C LEU A 131 -0.45 -18.52 -14.86
N VAL A 132 0.14 -17.35 -15.05
CA VAL A 132 1.59 -17.20 -15.29
C VAL A 132 2.32 -16.56 -14.11
N TRP A 133 1.59 -15.85 -13.25
CA TRP A 133 2.16 -15.23 -12.04
C TRP A 133 1.07 -14.94 -11.01
N ALA A 134 1.42 -14.97 -9.72
CA ALA A 134 0.54 -14.61 -8.62
C ALA A 134 1.33 -13.98 -7.47
N ALA A 135 0.69 -13.10 -6.70
CA ALA A 135 1.23 -12.59 -5.46
C ALA A 135 0.13 -12.28 -4.44
N ASP A 136 0.46 -12.53 -3.18
CA ASP A 136 -0.32 -12.10 -2.02
C ASP A 136 0.40 -10.96 -1.32
N THR A 137 -0.33 -9.87 -1.05
CA THR A 137 0.22 -8.67 -0.44
C THR A 137 -0.58 -8.26 0.80
N GLU A 138 0.15 -7.85 1.84
CA GLU A 138 -0.44 -7.34 3.08
C GLU A 138 0.07 -5.92 3.34
N SER A 139 -0.86 -5.00 3.61
CA SER A 139 -0.56 -3.61 4.00
C SER A 139 -0.93 -3.37 5.45
N PHE A 140 0.05 -2.97 6.26
CA PHE A 140 -0.12 -2.69 7.69
C PHE A 140 -0.28 -1.19 7.92
N ASN A 141 -1.36 -0.79 8.57
CA ASN A 141 -1.69 0.60 8.89
C ASN A 141 -1.49 1.56 7.71
N PRO A 142 -2.12 1.30 6.56
CA PRO A 142 -1.90 2.11 5.38
C PRO A 142 -2.37 3.54 5.61
N GLY A 143 -1.46 4.50 5.47
CA GLY A 143 -1.76 5.93 5.65
C GLY A 143 -2.73 6.49 4.61
N SER A 144 -2.80 5.89 3.41
CA SER A 144 -3.83 6.18 2.42
C SER A 144 -3.99 5.04 1.41
N PHE A 145 -5.18 4.94 0.80
CA PHE A 145 -5.46 4.01 -0.31
C PHE A 145 -4.50 4.21 -1.49
N GLN A 146 -4.19 5.47 -1.79
CA GLN A 146 -3.29 5.86 -2.87
C GLN A 146 -1.86 5.34 -2.67
N LYS A 147 -1.38 5.33 -1.42
CA LYS A 147 -0.06 4.81 -1.04
C LYS A 147 0.00 3.30 -1.24
N VAL A 148 -1.04 2.57 -0.81
CA VAL A 148 -1.15 1.11 -1.01
C VAL A 148 -1.06 0.76 -2.49
N ILE A 149 -1.81 1.45 -3.36
CA ILE A 149 -1.77 1.17 -4.80
C ILE A 149 -0.37 1.40 -5.38
N ASN A 150 0.30 2.50 -4.99
CA ASN A 150 1.63 2.80 -5.50
C ASN A 150 2.67 1.76 -5.07
N GLU A 151 2.64 1.34 -3.80
CA GLU A 151 3.52 0.31 -3.26
C GLU A 151 3.26 -1.05 -3.93
N LEU A 152 1.99 -1.43 -4.04
CA LEU A 152 1.55 -2.66 -4.70
C LEU A 152 1.99 -2.67 -6.17
N SER A 153 1.70 -1.63 -6.96
CA SER A 153 2.17 -1.53 -8.35
C SER A 153 3.69 -1.64 -8.47
N SER A 154 4.43 -0.99 -7.57
CA SER A 154 5.90 -1.04 -7.60
C SER A 154 6.45 -2.44 -7.28
N ILE A 155 5.85 -3.14 -6.31
CA ILE A 155 6.24 -4.51 -5.94
C ILE A 155 5.96 -5.46 -7.10
N ILE A 156 4.74 -5.40 -7.66
CA ILE A 156 4.33 -6.25 -8.78
C ILE A 156 5.21 -6.02 -9.99
N LEU A 157 5.44 -4.76 -10.41
CA LEU A 157 6.31 -4.48 -11.56
C LEU A 157 7.73 -5.00 -11.36
N LYS A 158 8.29 -4.81 -10.16
CA LYS A 158 9.62 -5.31 -9.84
C LYS A 158 9.69 -6.83 -9.96
N ASP A 159 8.66 -7.52 -9.50
CA ASP A 159 8.62 -8.98 -9.51
C ASP A 159 8.33 -9.56 -10.90
N LEU A 160 7.45 -8.92 -11.67
CA LEU A 160 7.21 -9.26 -13.07
C LEU A 160 8.48 -9.07 -13.92
N LYS A 161 9.25 -7.99 -13.68
CA LYS A 161 10.55 -7.77 -14.33
C LYS A 161 11.56 -8.87 -14.00
N LYS A 162 11.66 -9.23 -12.72
CA LYS A 162 12.52 -10.35 -12.28
C LYS A 162 12.11 -11.69 -12.91
N SER A 163 10.80 -11.89 -13.11
CA SER A 163 10.25 -13.10 -13.72
C SER A 163 10.37 -13.12 -15.25
N GLY A 164 10.89 -12.04 -15.87
CA GLY A 164 11.03 -11.92 -17.32
C GLY A 164 9.69 -11.76 -18.06
N LEU A 165 8.60 -11.47 -17.34
CA LEU A 165 7.26 -11.28 -17.92
C LEU A 165 7.07 -9.88 -18.50
N VAL A 166 7.88 -8.92 -18.03
CA VAL A 166 7.88 -7.53 -18.52
C VAL A 166 9.32 -6.99 -18.52
N ASN A 167 9.65 -6.11 -19.46
CA ASN A 167 10.97 -5.48 -19.58
C ASN A 167 10.91 -3.97 -19.30
#